data_AF-A0A144VGB5-F1
#
_entry.id   AF-A0A144VGB5-F1
#
_cell.length_a   1.000
_cell.length_b   1.000
_cell.length_c   1.000
_cell.angle_alpha   90.00
_cell.angle_beta   90.00
_cell.angle_gamma   90.00
#
_symmetry.space_group_name_H-M   'P 1'
#
loop_
_entity.id
_entity.type
_entity.pdbx_description
1 polymer ?
#
loop_
_entity_poly.entity_id
_entity_poly.type
_entity_poly.pdbx_seq_one_letter_code
_entity_poly.pdbx_strand_id
1 'polypeptide(L)' 'MDVGLSTMTKWVKQLRDERQGKTLKASPITPEQIEIRELKKKLQRIEMENDILKNCLWVKPRPESQKLPGKVGRLI' A
#
# COMPACT_ATOMS: atom_id res chain seq x y z
N MET A 1 23.60 13.31 6.55
CA MET A 1 23.17 11.99 7.06
C MET A 1 24.43 11.27 7.49
N ASP A 2 24.69 11.16 8.80
CA ASP A 2 25.92 10.53 9.30
C ASP A 2 25.59 9.15 9.87
N VAL A 3 25.79 8.12 9.04
CA VAL A 3 25.64 6.73 9.46
C VAL A 3 27.01 6.27 9.97
N GLY A 4 27.14 6.12 11.28
CA GLY A 4 28.40 5.69 11.90
C GLY A 4 28.89 4.34 11.36
N LEU A 5 30.22 4.19 11.26
CA LEU A 5 30.91 3.02 10.71
C LEU A 5 30.45 1.68 11.35
N SER A 6 30.07 1.72 12.62
CA SER A 6 29.57 0.57 13.39
C SER A 6 28.22 0.05 12.86
N THR A 7 27.34 0.94 12.41
CA THR A 7 26.06 0.61 11.80
C THR A 7 26.26 0.01 10.42
N MET A 8 27.16 0.59 9.62
CA MET A 8 27.50 0.08 8.29
C MET A 8 28.09 -1.34 8.34
N THR A 9 28.97 -1.59 9.32
CA THR A 9 29.61 -2.90 9.50
C THR A 9 28.60 -3.97 9.90
N LYS A 10 27.61 -3.62 10.72
CA LYS A 10 26.49 -4.52 11.07
C LYS A 10 25.66 -4.88 9.84
N TRP A 11 25.35 -3.91 8.98
CA TRP A 11 24.57 -4.15 7.75
C TRP A 11 25.31 -5.06 6.77
N VAL A 12 26.62 -4.84 6.59
CA VAL A 12 27.44 -5.70 5.74
C VAL A 12 27.52 -7.13 6.27
N LYS A 13 27.63 -7.30 7.60
CA LYS A 13 27.65 -8.63 8.23
C LYS A 13 26.31 -9.34 8.07
N GLN A 14 25.20 -8.64 8.29
CA GLN A 14 23.86 -9.17 8.13
C GLN A 14 23.59 -9.62 6.69
N LEU A 15 23.93 -8.80 5.70
CA LEU A 15 23.78 -9.14 4.28
C LEU A 15 24.60 -10.39 3.87
N ARG A 16 25.79 -10.57 4.46
CA ARG A 16 26.62 -11.75 4.24
C ARG A 16 26.01 -13.01 4.84
N ASP A 17 25.48 -12.92 6.06
CA ASP A 17 24.84 -14.05 6.74
C ASP A 17 23.53 -14.46 6.02
N GLU A 18 22.75 -13.50 5.52
CA GLU A 18 21.55 -13.75 4.70
C GLU A 18 21.90 -14.43 3.36
N ARG A 19 22.97 -13.97 2.66
CA ARG A 19 23.47 -14.63 1.44
C ARG A 19 24.00 -16.04 1.68
N GLN A 20 24.47 -16.34 2.89
CA GLN A 20 24.88 -17.68 3.31
C GLN A 20 23.71 -18.54 3.79
N GLY A 21 22.47 -18.05 3.72
CA GLY A 21 21.28 -18.80 4.11
C GLY A 21 21.12 -18.97 5.63
N LYS A 22 21.86 -18.22 6.44
CA LYS A 22 21.65 -18.19 7.89
C LYS A 22 20.43 -17.34 8.18
N THR A 23 19.33 -18.00 8.54
CA THR A 23 18.12 -17.33 9.02
C THR A 23 18.39 -16.74 10.40
N LEU A 24 18.28 -15.41 10.51
CA LEU A 24 18.36 -14.73 11.80
C LEU A 24 17.16 -15.18 12.65
N LYS A 25 17.41 -16.09 13.60
CA LYS A 25 16.42 -16.72 14.49
C LYS A 25 15.97 -15.79 15.64
N ALA A 26 16.21 -14.49 15.54
CA ALA A 26 15.93 -13.53 16.59
C ALA A 26 14.68 -12.72 16.26
N SER A 27 13.88 -12.46 17.31
CA SER A 27 12.69 -11.59 17.29
C SER A 27 12.98 -10.30 16.50
N PRO A 28 12.02 -9.81 15.67
CA PRO A 28 12.28 -8.75 14.71
C PRO A 28 12.52 -7.41 15.43
N ILE A 29 13.78 -7.12 15.72
CA ILE A 29 14.28 -5.86 16.31
C ILE A 29 15.05 -5.05 15.25
N THR A 30 15.30 -5.60 14.06
CA THR A 30 16.00 -4.85 13.00
C THR A 30 15.07 -3.79 12.40
N PRO A 31 15.55 -2.53 12.26
CA PRO A 31 14.73 -1.42 11.77
C PRO A 31 14.16 -1.69 10.37
N GLU A 32 14.90 -2.41 9.53
CA GLU A 32 14.46 -2.84 8.21
C GLU A 32 13.24 -3.78 8.26
N GLN A 33 13.16 -4.69 9.23
CA GLN A 33 11.99 -5.57 9.37
C GLN A 33 10.75 -4.82 9.90
N ILE A 34 10.98 -3.79 10.72
CA ILE A 34 9.91 -2.88 11.17
C ILE A 34 9.39 -2.07 9.97
N GLU A 35 10.28 -1.53 9.15
CA GLU A 35 9.94 -0.83 7.92
C GLU A 35 9.19 -1.75 6.94
N ILE A 36 9.66 -2.98 6.73
CA ILE A 36 8.96 -3.97 5.89
C ILE A 36 7.55 -4.24 6.43
N ARG A 37 7.38 -4.33 7.76
CA ARG A 37 6.05 -4.54 8.38
C ARG A 37 5.15 -3.32 8.21
N GLU A 38 5.68 -2.12 8.36
CA GLU A 38 4.93 -0.87 8.15
C GLU A 38 4.53 -0.69 6.69
N LEU A 39 5.42 -0.96 5.75
CA LEU A 39 5.16 -0.93 4.32
C LEU A 39 4.10 -1.95 3.92
N LYS A 40 4.17 -3.18 4.44
CA LYS A 40 3.13 -4.20 4.23
C LYS A 40 1.76 -3.74 4.74
N LYS A 41 1.71 -3.11 5.92
CA LYS A 41 0.45 -2.53 6.45
C LYS A 41 -0.09 -1.41 5.58
N LYS A 42 0.77 -0.55 5.03
CA LYS A 42 0.36 0.56 4.13
C LYS A 42 -0.19 0.01 2.81
N LEU A 43 0.48 -0.97 2.21
CA LEU A 43 0.01 -1.65 1.00
C LEU A 43 -1.39 -2.25 1.19
N GLN A 44 -1.61 -2.98 2.29
CA GLN A 44 -2.90 -3.60 2.56
C GLN A 44 -4.05 -2.57 2.66
N ARG A 45 -3.80 -1.38 3.22
CA ARG A 45 -4.80 -0.30 3.25
C ARG A 45 -5.10 0.24 1.85
N ILE A 46 -4.05 0.50 1.07
CA ILE A 46 -4.17 1.02 -0.31
C ILE A 46 -4.90 0.03 -1.21
N GLU A 47 -4.63 -1.28 -1.08
CA GLU A 47 -5.35 -2.32 -1.82
C GLU A 47 -6.83 -2.33 -1.45
N MET A 48 -7.17 -2.28 -0.16
CA MET A 48 -8.56 -2.23 0.30
C MET A 48 -9.30 -0.97 -0.18
N GLU A 49 -8.66 0.20 -0.13
CA GLU A 49 -9.23 1.45 -0.65
C GLU A 49 -9.44 1.38 -2.17
N ASN A 50 -8.48 0.82 -2.92
CA ASN A 50 -8.64 0.60 -4.36
C ASN A 50 -9.77 -0.38 -4.69
N ASP A 51 -9.94 -1.44 -3.91
CA ASP A 51 -11.04 -2.39 -4.11
C ASP A 51 -12.39 -1.73 -3.82
N ILE A 52 -12.50 -0.92 -2.78
CA ILE A 52 -13.70 -0.13 -2.51
C ILE A 52 -13.95 0.84 -3.67
N LEU A 53 -12.93 1.58 -4.12
CA LEU A 53 -13.07 2.52 -5.24
C LEU A 53 -13.49 1.82 -6.53
N LYS A 54 -12.90 0.67 -6.86
CA LYS A 54 -13.29 -0.12 -8.04
C LYS A 54 -14.75 -0.59 -7.97
N ASN A 55 -15.18 -1.04 -6.78
CA ASN A 55 -16.55 -1.50 -6.58
C ASN A 55 -17.57 -0.34 -6.53
N CYS A 56 -17.22 0.79 -5.92
CA CYS A 56 -18.08 1.98 -5.84
C CYS A 56 -18.17 2.73 -7.18
N LEU A 57 -17.08 2.81 -7.95
CA LEU A 57 -17.09 3.36 -9.30
C LEU A 57 -17.89 2.47 -10.27
N TRP A 58 -18.10 1.19 -9.91
CA TRP A 58 -18.98 0.26 -10.62
C TRP A 58 -20.46 0.34 -10.18
N VAL A 59 -20.88 1.43 -9.53
CA VAL A 59 -22.28 1.84 -9.63
C VAL A 59 -22.49 2.33 -11.06
N LYS A 60 -22.94 1.43 -11.95
CA LYS A 60 -23.19 1.75 -13.36
C LYS A 60 -23.95 3.08 -13.45
N PRO A 61 -23.48 4.07 -14.24
CA PRO A 61 -24.21 5.30 -14.42
C PRO A 61 -25.64 4.97 -14.84
N ARG A 62 -26.62 5.62 -14.21
CA ARG A 62 -28.04 5.38 -14.47
C ARG A 62 -28.28 5.43 -15.99
N PRO A 63 -28.76 4.34 -16.61
CA PRO A 63 -28.96 4.31 -18.06
C PRO A 63 -29.84 5.47 -18.49
N GLU A 64 -29.54 6.07 -19.64
CA GLU A 64 -30.26 7.25 -20.17
C GLU A 64 -31.78 7.01 -20.18
N SER A 65 -32.21 5.77 -20.48
CA SER A 65 -33.61 5.32 -20.48
C SER A 65 -34.32 5.38 -19.12
N GLN A 66 -33.57 5.47 -18.02
CA GLN A 66 -34.09 5.61 -16.66
C GLN A 66 -34.02 7.07 -16.15
N LYS A 67 -33.39 7.99 -16.88
CA LYS A 67 -33.39 9.41 -16.51
C LYS A 67 -34.78 9.97 -16.78
N LEU A 68 -35.36 10.63 -15.78
CA LEU A 68 -36.63 11.33 -15.97
C LEU A 68 -36.41 12.44 -17.00
N PRO A 69 -37.27 12.58 -18.01
CA PRO A 69 -37.12 13.65 -18.99
C PRO A 69 -37.09 14.98 -18.23
N GLY A 70 -36.00 15.74 -18.41
CA GLY A 70 -35.85 17.07 -17.83
C GLY A 70 -37.10 17.88 -18.16
N LYS A 71 -37.68 18.55 -17.16
CA LYS A 71 -38.82 19.45 -17.39
C LYS A 71 -38.33 20.56 -18.33
N VAL A 72 -38.61 20.40 -19.62
CA VAL A 72 -38.43 21.47 -20.60
C VAL A 72 -39.37 22.57 -20.15
N GLY A 73 -38.80 23.67 -19.66
CA GLY A 73 -39.57 24.84 -19.25
C GLY A 73 -40.48 25.23 -20.39
N ARG A 74 -41.78 25.25 -20.13
CA ARG A 74 -42.79 25.77 -21.04
C ARG A 74 -42.47 27.25 -21.24
N LEU A 75 -41.84 27.59 -22.36
CA LEU A 75 -41.72 29.00 -22.75
C LEU A 75 -43.13 29.53 -22.95
N ILE A 76 -43.41 30.62 -22.23
CA ILE A 76 -44.58 31.49 -22.38
C ILE A 76 -44.44 32.24 -23.69
#